data_AF-A0A6J4HDP6-F1
#
_entry.id   AF-A0A6J4HDP6-F1
#
_cell.length_a   1.000
_cell.length_b   1.000
_cell.length_c   1.000
_cell.angle_alpha   90.00
_cell.angle_beta   90.00
_cell.angle_gamma   90.00
#
_symmetry.space_group_name_H-M   'P 1'
#
loop_
_entity.id
_entity.type
_entity.pdbx_description
1 polymer ?
#
loop_
_entity_poly.entity_id
_entity_poly.type
_entity_poly.pdbx_seq_one_letter_code
_entity_poly.pdbx_strand_id
1 'polypeptide(L)'
;MPVTTFPLGDRGVDDVRRAAALLAIPLTWALVLGETVGSAVAGGADDRSGGSGRGGSLGTGNGYVDRRAWRDRQDAFLAFATEELSPTSPANVLAHATRAERDRSFAFDARTIGPEHFARTFEKIDAFLDTSDFDLLALMALWQRHRRDLAPELRSAIEQRFLRFRYWYTDPLPAGVVDEKWFWTENHRIIHHTLEHLAGRALPGATFAVTGETGRTHATRGRQRIEAWLDEKARWGFSEWHSDVYYQEDIEALTLLAEHAERGI
;
A
#
# COMPACT_ATOMS: atom_id res chain seq x y z
N MET A 1 -34.09 21.32 44.83
CA MET A 1 -33.41 22.37 44.05
C MET A 1 -32.28 22.96 44.90
N PRO A 2 -31.14 23.40 44.33
CA PRO A 2 -30.81 23.43 42.91
C PRO A 2 -29.60 22.55 42.52
N VAL A 3 -29.63 22.16 41.25
CA VAL A 3 -28.55 21.55 40.47
C VAL A 3 -27.59 22.66 40.06
N THR A 4 -26.31 22.51 40.35
CA THR A 4 -25.28 23.43 39.89
C THR A 4 -24.88 23.04 38.46
N THR A 5 -25.36 23.81 37.49
CA THR A 5 -24.93 23.76 36.09
C THR A 5 -23.51 24.32 35.97
N PHE A 6 -22.56 23.51 35.49
CA PHE A 6 -21.28 23.99 35.00
C PHE A 6 -21.44 24.50 33.56
N PRO A 7 -20.85 25.64 33.18
CA PRO A 7 -20.91 26.13 31.82
C PRO A 7 -19.97 25.28 30.95
N LEU A 8 -20.51 24.60 29.95
CA LEU A 8 -19.74 24.12 28.80
C LEU A 8 -19.25 25.35 28.05
N GLY A 9 -18.04 25.78 28.38
CA GLY A 9 -17.29 26.74 27.59
C GLY A 9 -17.03 26.17 26.20
N ASP A 10 -17.14 27.07 25.22
CA ASP A 10 -17.07 26.87 23.78
C ASP A 10 -15.67 26.41 23.30
N ARG A 11 -15.22 25.25 23.78
CA ARG A 11 -13.96 24.59 23.42
C ARG A 11 -14.19 23.22 22.76
N GLY A 12 -15.38 22.99 22.22
CA GLY A 12 -15.84 21.67 21.76
C GLY A 12 -15.89 21.47 20.24
N VAL A 13 -15.70 22.50 19.42
CA VAL A 13 -15.84 22.39 17.96
C VAL A 13 -14.49 22.27 17.25
N ASP A 14 -13.43 22.88 17.80
CA ASP A 14 -12.09 22.85 17.20
C ASP A 14 -11.30 21.58 17.55
N ASP A 15 -11.52 20.97 18.71
CA ASP A 15 -10.88 19.71 19.08
C ASP A 15 -11.50 18.49 18.39
N VAL A 16 -12.79 18.55 18.01
CA VAL A 16 -13.43 17.49 17.20
C VAL A 16 -12.93 17.51 15.76
N ARG A 17 -12.57 18.70 15.23
CA ARG A 17 -11.91 18.82 13.92
C ARG A 17 -10.47 18.31 13.93
N ARG A 18 -9.75 18.44 15.04
CA ARG A 18 -8.41 17.88 15.23
C ARG A 18 -8.43 16.37 15.48
N ALA A 19 -9.46 15.84 16.14
CA ALA A 19 -9.64 14.39 16.30
C ALA A 19 -10.08 13.71 14.98
N ALA A 20 -10.88 14.39 14.15
CA ALA A 20 -11.21 13.89 12.81
C ALA A 20 -10.02 13.90 11.84
N ALA A 21 -9.01 14.76 12.08
CA ALA A 21 -7.76 14.77 11.31
C ALA A 21 -6.78 13.65 11.70
N LEU A 22 -6.96 13.01 12.86
CA LEU A 22 -6.16 11.86 13.30
C LEU A 22 -6.80 10.50 12.98
N LEU A 23 -8.04 10.50 12.48
CA LEU A 23 -8.72 9.32 11.94
C LEU A 23 -8.79 9.31 10.40
N ALA A 24 -8.16 10.29 9.74
CA ALA A 24 -8.06 10.39 8.29
C ALA A 24 -6.71 9.90 7.74
N ILE A 25 -5.98 9.10 8.53
CA ILE A 25 -4.76 8.40 8.08
C ILE A 25 -5.01 7.10 7.30
N PRO A 26 -6.24 6.56 7.15
CA PRO A 26 -6.35 5.34 6.39
C PRO A 26 -6.94 5.59 4.95
N LEU A 27 -7.65 6.69 4.64
CA LEU A 27 -8.17 6.98 3.27
C LEU A 27 -7.10 7.34 2.19
N THR A 28 -5.85 7.00 2.44
CA THR A 28 -4.63 7.71 2.00
C THR A 28 -4.00 7.11 0.75
N TRP A 29 -4.43 5.93 0.29
CA TRP A 29 -3.63 5.15 -0.67
C TRP A 29 -4.31 4.74 -1.96
N ALA A 30 -5.61 4.41 -1.95
CA ALA A 30 -6.31 4.08 -3.18
C ALA A 30 -6.27 5.24 -4.20
N LEU A 31 -6.18 6.49 -3.74
CA LEU A 31 -6.18 7.69 -4.59
C LEU A 31 -4.82 8.06 -5.19
N VAL A 32 -3.70 7.47 -4.77
CA VAL A 32 -2.36 7.86 -5.29
C VAL A 32 -1.95 7.04 -6.53
N LEU A 33 -2.66 5.95 -6.77
CA LEU A 33 -2.23 4.84 -7.61
C LEU A 33 -2.94 4.89 -8.98
N GLY A 34 -2.16 4.85 -10.06
CA GLY A 34 -2.62 5.14 -11.41
C GLY A 34 -1.89 4.34 -12.48
N GLU A 35 -2.62 3.43 -13.14
CA GLU A 35 -2.57 3.29 -14.60
C GLU A 35 -3.83 2.59 -15.13
N THR A 36 -4.19 2.95 -16.37
CA THR A 36 -5.39 2.50 -17.06
C THR A 36 -5.16 1.17 -17.77
N VAL A 37 -6.02 0.19 -17.55
CA VAL A 37 -6.11 -1.04 -18.36
C VAL A 37 -6.52 -0.66 -19.79
N GLY A 38 -5.57 -0.64 -20.72
CA GLY A 38 -5.83 -0.53 -22.15
C GLY A 38 -6.09 -1.90 -22.75
N SER A 39 -7.31 -2.16 -23.20
CA SER A 39 -7.66 -3.34 -24.00
C SER A 39 -7.44 -3.05 -25.48
N ALA A 40 -6.61 -3.85 -26.14
CA ALA A 40 -6.50 -3.93 -27.58
C ALA A 40 -7.00 -5.30 -28.03
N VAL A 41 -8.20 -5.36 -28.60
CA VAL A 41 -8.58 -6.42 -29.54
C VAL A 41 -9.48 -5.79 -30.61
N ALA A 42 -8.98 -5.78 -31.85
CA ALA A 42 -9.75 -5.50 -33.05
C ALA A 42 -10.35 -6.81 -33.58
N GLY A 43 -11.59 -6.77 -34.09
CA GLY A 43 -12.10 -7.80 -34.98
C GLY A 43 -13.63 -7.95 -35.02
N GLY A 44 -14.23 -7.45 -36.11
CA GLY A 44 -15.29 -8.16 -36.86
C GLY A 44 -16.74 -8.04 -36.37
N ALA A 45 -17.55 -7.35 -37.17
CA ALA A 45 -19.02 -7.38 -37.11
C ALA A 45 -19.57 -8.73 -37.58
N ASP A 46 -20.66 -9.21 -36.97
CA ASP A 46 -21.92 -9.43 -37.69
C ASP A 46 -23.12 -9.61 -36.73
N ASP A 47 -24.28 -9.23 -37.24
CA ASP A 47 -25.58 -9.06 -36.59
C ASP A 47 -26.34 -10.41 -36.40
N ARG A 48 -27.11 -10.55 -35.30
CA ARG A 48 -28.42 -11.25 -35.20
C ARG A 48 -28.90 -11.47 -33.75
N SER A 49 -30.06 -10.85 -33.50
CA SER A 49 -31.10 -11.06 -32.46
C SER A 49 -31.14 -12.37 -31.67
N GLY A 50 -31.32 -12.26 -30.34
CA GLY A 50 -31.85 -13.33 -29.49
C GLY A 50 -31.67 -13.05 -28.01
N GLY A 51 -32.75 -12.63 -27.33
CA GLY A 51 -32.73 -12.29 -25.90
C GLY A 51 -32.44 -13.49 -24.98
N SER A 52 -31.50 -13.30 -24.06
CA SER A 52 -31.43 -14.00 -22.78
C SER A 52 -30.73 -13.04 -21.81
N GLY A 53 -31.36 -12.72 -20.68
CA GLY A 53 -30.78 -11.85 -19.66
C GLY A 53 -29.43 -12.37 -19.20
N ARG A 54 -28.36 -11.72 -19.67
CA ARG A 54 -26.98 -11.92 -19.21
C ARG A 54 -26.62 -10.73 -18.34
N GLY A 55 -25.99 -11.02 -17.20
CA GLY A 55 -25.43 -10.00 -16.31
C GLY A 55 -24.72 -8.93 -17.13
N GLY A 56 -25.00 -7.67 -16.80
CA GLY A 56 -24.51 -6.52 -17.56
C GLY A 56 -23.01 -6.66 -17.82
N SER A 57 -22.60 -6.43 -19.06
CA SER A 57 -21.18 -6.43 -19.41
C SER A 57 -20.45 -5.43 -18.52
N LEU A 58 -19.32 -5.85 -17.94
CA LEU A 58 -18.35 -4.92 -17.36
C LEU A 58 -18.08 -3.83 -18.40
N GLY A 59 -18.24 -2.56 -18.01
CA GLY A 59 -18.41 -1.43 -18.91
C GLY A 59 -17.32 -1.30 -19.99
N THR A 60 -17.70 -0.72 -21.13
CA THR A 60 -16.93 -0.62 -22.39
C THR A 60 -15.74 0.36 -22.38
N GLY A 61 -15.01 0.48 -21.28
CA GLY A 61 -13.65 1.09 -21.31
C GLY A 61 -13.37 2.29 -20.41
N ASN A 62 -14.31 2.71 -19.55
CA ASN A 62 -14.03 3.67 -18.47
C ASN A 62 -14.07 3.05 -17.06
N GLY A 63 -14.17 1.73 -16.93
CA GLY A 63 -14.31 1.08 -15.61
C GLY A 63 -15.61 1.45 -14.89
N TYR A 64 -15.66 1.22 -13.57
CA TYR A 64 -16.81 1.58 -12.72
C TYR A 64 -16.83 3.05 -12.29
N VAL A 65 -15.71 3.76 -12.45
CA VAL A 65 -15.52 5.16 -12.04
C VAL A 65 -14.96 5.93 -13.22
N ASP A 66 -15.58 7.07 -13.56
CA ASP A 66 -15.08 7.93 -14.63
C ASP A 66 -13.61 8.31 -14.42
N ARG A 67 -12.78 8.17 -15.46
CA ARG A 67 -11.34 8.37 -15.38
C ARG A 67 -10.95 9.80 -15.00
N ARG A 68 -11.71 10.80 -15.47
CA ARG A 68 -11.45 12.20 -15.13
C ARG A 68 -11.82 12.46 -13.68
N ALA A 69 -13.01 12.03 -13.26
CA ALA A 69 -13.43 12.12 -11.87
C ALA A 69 -12.46 11.40 -10.92
N TRP A 70 -11.93 10.25 -11.33
CA TRP A 70 -10.89 9.53 -10.58
C TRP A 70 -9.64 10.41 -10.43
N ARG A 71 -9.06 10.89 -11.55
CA ARG A 71 -7.87 11.74 -11.53
C ARG A 71 -8.06 13.02 -10.71
N ASP A 72 -9.20 13.70 -10.86
CA ASP A 72 -9.52 14.90 -10.10
C ASP A 72 -9.53 14.62 -8.59
N ARG A 73 -9.98 13.43 -8.16
CA ARG A 73 -9.93 13.01 -6.75
C ARG A 73 -8.51 12.70 -6.27
N GLN A 74 -7.67 12.09 -7.11
CA GLN A 74 -6.26 11.88 -6.81
C GLN A 74 -5.54 13.21 -6.58
N ASP A 75 -5.75 14.17 -7.49
CA ASP A 75 -5.09 15.48 -7.45
C ASP A 75 -5.55 16.29 -6.23
N ALA A 76 -6.86 16.25 -5.91
CA ALA A 76 -7.39 16.88 -4.69
C ALA A 76 -6.81 16.26 -3.41
N PHE A 77 -6.68 14.93 -3.38
CA PHE A 77 -6.05 14.24 -2.25
C PHE A 77 -4.58 14.61 -2.10
N LEU A 78 -3.81 14.59 -3.20
CA LEU A 78 -2.40 14.96 -3.18
C LEU A 78 -2.21 16.42 -2.76
N ALA A 79 -3.10 17.33 -3.19
CA ALA A 79 -3.07 18.72 -2.75
C ALA A 79 -3.18 18.85 -1.22
N PHE A 80 -4.11 18.11 -0.62
CA PHE A 80 -4.30 18.05 0.84
C PHE A 80 -3.13 17.36 1.56
N ALA A 81 -2.71 16.17 1.09
CA ALA A 81 -1.68 15.36 1.73
C ALA A 81 -0.27 15.97 1.68
N THR A 82 -0.07 17.04 0.89
CA THR A 82 1.21 17.71 0.69
C THR A 82 1.19 19.19 1.09
N GLU A 83 0.25 19.57 1.98
CA GLU A 83 0.26 20.90 2.61
C GLU A 83 1.48 21.09 3.52
N GLU A 84 1.93 20.02 4.19
CA GLU A 84 3.12 20.01 5.03
C GLU A 84 3.96 18.75 4.77
N LEU A 85 5.27 18.94 4.60
CA LEU A 85 6.22 17.85 4.48
C LEU A 85 6.54 17.26 5.85
N SER A 86 6.22 15.98 6.03
CA SER A 86 6.71 15.13 7.11
C SER A 86 7.79 14.21 6.54
N PRO A 87 9.08 14.61 6.58
CA PRO A 87 10.14 13.87 5.90
C PRO A 87 10.41 12.51 6.55
N THR A 88 9.96 12.30 7.79
CA THR A 88 10.08 11.04 8.52
C THR A 88 9.00 10.02 8.20
N SER A 89 7.96 10.40 7.44
CA SER A 89 6.86 9.52 7.03
C SER A 89 7.06 9.06 5.59
N PRO A 90 7.33 7.76 5.34
CA PRO A 90 7.42 7.23 3.98
C PRO A 90 6.15 7.50 3.14
N ALA A 91 4.98 7.47 3.80
CA ALA A 91 3.70 7.75 3.19
C ALA A 91 3.59 9.19 2.65
N ASN A 92 3.97 10.15 3.50
CA ASN A 92 3.95 11.57 3.14
C ASN A 92 5.01 11.89 2.07
N VAL A 93 6.19 11.28 2.13
CA VAL A 93 7.23 11.41 1.09
C VAL A 93 6.76 10.85 -0.25
N LEU A 94 6.06 9.70 -0.27
CA LEU A 94 5.44 9.17 -1.48
C LEU A 94 4.36 10.11 -2.03
N ALA A 95 3.53 10.72 -1.19
CA ALA A 95 2.56 11.73 -1.63
C ALA A 95 3.25 12.95 -2.27
N HIS A 96 4.31 13.47 -1.66
CA HIS A 96 5.08 14.61 -2.19
C HIS A 96 5.75 14.29 -3.53
N ALA A 97 6.43 13.14 -3.63
CA ALA A 97 7.05 12.69 -4.86
C ALA A 97 6.01 12.48 -5.98
N THR A 98 4.84 11.91 -5.62
CA THR A 98 3.75 11.69 -6.58
C THR A 98 3.11 12.98 -7.06
N ARG A 99 2.93 13.97 -6.17
CA ARG A 99 2.44 15.29 -6.58
C ARG A 99 3.44 15.99 -7.50
N ALA A 100 4.74 15.97 -7.18
CA ALA A 100 5.76 16.61 -8.01
C ALA A 100 5.85 16.01 -9.43
N GLU A 101 5.57 14.72 -9.59
CA GLU A 101 5.45 14.08 -10.89
C GLU A 101 4.23 14.57 -11.70
N ARG A 102 3.10 14.81 -11.02
CA ARG A 102 1.80 15.11 -11.64
C ARG A 102 1.53 16.60 -11.84
N ASP A 103 1.97 17.43 -10.91
CA ASP A 103 1.73 18.87 -10.84
C ASP A 103 3.07 19.59 -11.04
N ARG A 104 3.30 20.10 -12.25
CA ARG A 104 4.53 20.83 -12.62
C ARG A 104 4.75 22.12 -11.82
N SER A 105 3.72 22.63 -11.13
CA SER A 105 3.85 23.81 -10.27
C SER A 105 4.31 23.47 -8.85
N PHE A 106 4.26 22.19 -8.47
CA PHE A 106 4.69 21.72 -7.16
C PHE A 106 6.14 21.22 -7.20
N ALA A 107 7.00 21.82 -6.37
CA ALA A 107 8.41 21.48 -6.31
C ALA A 107 8.72 20.61 -5.09
N PHE A 108 9.25 19.42 -5.32
CA PHE A 108 9.79 18.54 -4.28
C PHE A 108 10.96 17.74 -4.85
N ASP A 109 12.10 17.73 -4.14
CA ASP A 109 13.27 16.93 -4.50
C ASP A 109 13.42 15.76 -3.52
N ALA A 110 13.04 14.56 -3.98
CA ALA A 110 13.09 13.34 -3.18
C ALA A 110 14.52 12.93 -2.77
N ARG A 111 15.56 13.49 -3.41
CA ARG A 111 16.98 13.25 -3.03
C ARG A 111 17.38 13.95 -1.75
N THR A 112 16.56 14.89 -1.26
CA THR A 112 16.78 15.51 0.05
C THR A 112 16.42 14.60 1.22
N ILE A 113 15.69 13.51 0.96
CA ILE A 113 15.32 12.51 1.95
C ILE A 113 16.42 11.44 2.01
N GLY A 114 17.19 11.43 3.10
CA GLY A 114 18.18 10.40 3.41
C GLY A 114 17.68 9.33 4.40
N PRO A 115 18.46 8.23 4.61
CA PRO A 115 18.13 7.15 5.54
C PRO A 115 17.81 7.60 6.97
N GLU A 116 18.43 8.68 7.43
CA GLU A 116 18.24 9.26 8.76
C GLU A 116 16.79 9.71 9.01
N HIS A 117 16.07 10.11 7.96
CA HIS A 117 14.66 10.50 8.09
C HIS A 117 13.77 9.29 8.41
N PHE A 118 14.11 8.10 7.91
CA PHE A 118 13.36 6.86 8.18
C PHE A 118 13.99 6.00 9.28
N ALA A 119 14.90 6.55 10.09
CA ALA A 119 15.62 5.79 11.11
C ALA A 119 14.67 5.03 12.07
N ARG A 120 13.55 5.65 12.48
CA ARG A 120 12.57 5.00 13.37
C ARG A 120 11.79 3.88 12.69
N THR A 121 11.39 4.08 11.43
CA THR A 121 10.76 3.05 10.59
C THR A 121 11.70 1.86 10.40
N PHE A 122 12.98 2.12 10.08
CA PHE A 122 13.99 1.07 9.93
C PHE A 122 14.26 0.35 11.25
N GLU A 123 14.38 1.06 12.37
CA GLU A 123 14.57 0.48 13.70
C GLU A 123 13.42 -0.49 14.04
N LYS A 124 12.18 -0.08 13.80
CA LYS A 124 10.99 -0.93 14.04
C LYS A 124 11.01 -2.20 13.18
N ILE A 125 11.37 -2.08 11.90
CA ILE A 125 11.52 -3.21 10.98
C ILE A 125 12.64 -4.16 11.44
N ASP A 126 13.81 -3.61 11.75
CA ASP A 126 15.01 -4.36 12.12
C ASP A 126 14.86 -5.04 13.49
N ALA A 127 14.01 -4.49 14.37
CA ALA A 127 13.70 -5.02 15.69
C ALA A 127 12.53 -6.03 15.71
N PHE A 128 11.99 -6.44 14.55
CA PHE A 128 10.90 -7.42 14.45
C PHE A 128 9.63 -7.02 15.23
N LEU A 129 9.36 -5.72 15.32
CA LEU A 129 8.20 -5.22 16.07
C LEU A 129 6.90 -5.37 15.26
N ASP A 130 5.79 -5.51 15.97
CA ASP A 130 4.47 -5.62 15.35
C ASP A 130 4.14 -4.39 14.49
N THR A 131 3.37 -4.62 13.42
CA THR A 131 3.00 -3.70 12.33
C THR A 131 4.16 -3.14 11.51
N SER A 132 5.36 -3.73 11.60
CA SER A 132 6.50 -3.34 10.74
C SER A 132 6.34 -3.77 9.28
N ASP A 133 5.37 -4.62 8.98
CA ASP A 133 4.91 -4.92 7.63
C ASP A 133 4.16 -3.74 7.00
N PHE A 134 3.41 -2.95 7.77
CA PHE A 134 2.77 -1.71 7.27
C PHE A 134 3.84 -0.67 6.89
N ASP A 135 4.86 -0.53 7.73
CA ASP A 135 6.03 0.30 7.44
C ASP A 135 6.74 -0.15 6.15
N LEU A 136 6.94 -1.47 5.98
CA LEU A 136 7.57 -2.01 4.80
C LEU A 136 6.68 -1.85 3.55
N LEU A 137 5.35 -1.86 3.70
CA LEU A 137 4.39 -1.62 2.62
C LEU A 137 4.51 -0.20 2.09
N ALA A 138 4.55 0.81 2.97
CA ALA A 138 4.77 2.20 2.56
C ALA A 138 6.13 2.39 1.87
N LEU A 139 7.20 1.76 2.39
CA LEU A 139 8.53 1.79 1.76
C LEU A 139 8.55 1.08 0.40
N MET A 140 7.82 -0.03 0.25
CA MET A 140 7.69 -0.76 -1.02
C MET A 140 6.98 0.09 -2.06
N ALA A 141 5.87 0.74 -1.70
CA ALA A 141 5.17 1.66 -2.59
C ALA A 141 6.09 2.82 -3.05
N LEU A 142 6.82 3.42 -2.12
CA LEU A 142 7.77 4.49 -2.43
C LEU A 142 8.88 4.02 -3.38
N TRP A 143 9.44 2.84 -3.13
CA TRP A 143 10.49 2.26 -3.96
C TRP A 143 9.97 1.86 -5.35
N GLN A 144 8.79 1.24 -5.44
CA GLN A 144 8.23 0.83 -6.73
C GLN A 144 7.95 2.01 -7.64
N ARG A 145 7.47 3.13 -7.08
CA ARG A 145 7.08 4.31 -7.85
C ARG A 145 8.26 5.24 -8.14
N HIS A 146 9.12 5.49 -7.14
CA HIS A 146 10.09 6.60 -7.18
C HIS A 146 11.55 6.21 -6.92
N ARG A 147 11.94 4.92 -6.92
CA ARG A 147 13.35 4.49 -6.66
C ARG A 147 14.42 5.17 -7.52
N ARG A 148 14.06 5.76 -8.66
CA ARG A 148 15.00 6.48 -9.53
C ARG A 148 15.25 7.91 -9.06
N ASP A 149 14.32 8.47 -8.31
CA ASP A 149 14.32 9.85 -7.81
C ASP A 149 14.82 9.94 -6.36
N LEU A 150 14.85 8.82 -5.63
CA LEU A 150 15.43 8.73 -4.29
C LEU A 150 16.95 8.89 -4.29
N ALA A 151 17.49 9.42 -3.17
CA ALA A 151 18.93 9.34 -2.90
C ALA A 151 19.42 7.88 -2.96
N PRO A 152 20.58 7.59 -3.59
CA PRO A 152 21.09 6.22 -3.71
C PRO A 152 21.22 5.49 -2.37
N GLU A 153 21.61 6.21 -1.33
CA GLU A 153 21.78 5.71 0.03
C GLU A 153 20.44 5.30 0.65
N LEU A 154 19.40 6.11 0.45
CA LEU A 154 18.04 5.79 0.90
C LEU A 154 17.49 4.57 0.16
N ARG A 155 17.63 4.54 -1.18
CA ARG A 155 17.22 3.38 -1.99
C ARG A 155 17.88 2.09 -1.48
N SER A 156 19.20 2.12 -1.29
CA SER A 156 19.95 0.98 -0.77
C SER A 156 19.49 0.59 0.64
N ALA A 157 19.22 1.56 1.52
CA ALA A 157 18.74 1.28 2.87
C ALA A 157 17.38 0.56 2.88
N ILE A 158 16.48 0.91 1.96
CA ILE A 158 15.18 0.25 1.77
C ILE A 158 15.36 -1.17 1.23
N GLU A 159 16.20 -1.35 0.19
CA GLU A 159 16.49 -2.68 -0.39
C GLU A 159 17.08 -3.65 0.64
N GLN A 160 17.93 -3.15 1.55
CA GLN A 160 18.44 -3.96 2.66
C GLN A 160 17.34 -4.45 3.59
N ARG A 161 16.26 -3.68 3.79
CA ARG A 161 15.12 -4.11 4.62
C ARG A 161 14.31 -5.17 3.88
N PHE A 162 14.12 -5.07 2.56
CA PHE A 162 13.54 -6.16 1.77
C PHE A 162 14.31 -7.47 1.95
N LEU A 163 15.64 -7.44 1.85
CA LEU A 163 16.47 -8.66 1.94
C LEU A 163 16.51 -9.28 3.34
N ARG A 164 16.31 -8.48 4.38
CA ARG A 164 16.44 -8.90 5.80
C ARG A 164 15.10 -9.12 6.49
N PHE A 165 13.99 -8.76 5.85
CA PHE A 165 12.67 -8.95 6.42
C PHE A 165 12.32 -10.43 6.50
N ARG A 166 11.69 -10.81 7.62
CA ARG A 166 11.09 -12.14 7.78
C ARG A 166 9.66 -12.10 7.26
N TYR A 167 9.44 -12.73 6.11
CA TYR A 167 8.17 -12.65 5.39
C TYR A 167 7.09 -13.58 5.93
N TRP A 168 7.46 -14.71 6.54
CA TRP A 168 6.47 -15.64 7.06
C TRP A 168 6.87 -16.30 8.38
N TYR A 169 5.88 -16.70 9.19
CA TYR A 169 6.12 -17.27 10.52
C TYR A 169 6.83 -18.63 10.51
N THR A 170 6.85 -19.33 9.36
CA THR A 170 7.60 -20.59 9.21
C THR A 170 9.04 -20.37 8.74
N ASP A 171 9.42 -19.15 8.38
CA ASP A 171 10.81 -18.84 8.03
C ASP A 171 11.69 -18.94 9.28
N PRO A 172 13.00 -19.20 9.13
CA PRO A 172 13.93 -19.20 10.26
C PRO A 172 13.81 -17.92 11.09
N LEU A 173 13.95 -18.05 12.40
CA LEU A 173 14.10 -16.91 13.30
C LEU A 173 15.59 -16.77 13.65
N PRO A 174 16.22 -15.61 13.41
CA PRO A 174 17.63 -15.42 13.79
C PRO A 174 17.84 -15.62 15.29
N ALA A 175 18.99 -16.18 15.66
CA ALA A 175 19.30 -16.47 17.06
C ALA A 175 19.32 -15.17 17.90
N GLY A 176 18.70 -15.23 19.09
CA GLY A 176 18.63 -14.10 20.02
C GLY A 176 17.59 -13.03 19.66
N VAL A 177 16.80 -13.23 18.60
CA VAL A 177 15.68 -12.35 18.25
C VAL A 177 14.40 -12.84 18.93
N VAL A 178 13.64 -11.89 19.48
CA VAL A 178 12.23 -12.09 19.84
C VAL A 178 11.42 -11.53 18.68
N ASP A 179 10.58 -12.36 18.07
CA ASP A 179 9.70 -11.91 16.98
C ASP A 179 8.38 -11.45 17.55
N GLU A 180 8.14 -10.13 17.50
CA GLU A 180 6.90 -9.52 17.95
C GLU A 180 5.91 -9.31 16.79
N LYS A 181 6.25 -9.71 15.56
CA LYS A 181 5.36 -9.57 14.39
C LYS A 181 4.11 -10.43 14.53
N TRP A 182 2.99 -9.90 14.05
CA TRP A 182 1.75 -10.63 13.90
C TRP A 182 1.55 -11.10 12.44
N PHE A 183 1.21 -12.38 12.23
CA PHE A 183 1.13 -12.98 10.88
C PHE A 183 -0.28 -13.47 10.51
N TRP A 184 -1.21 -13.50 11.47
CA TRP A 184 -2.36 -14.40 11.41
C TRP A 184 -3.65 -13.74 10.94
N THR A 185 -3.77 -12.42 11.08
CA THR A 185 -4.97 -11.68 10.70
C THR A 185 -5.05 -11.52 9.19
N GLU A 186 -6.22 -11.13 8.69
CA GLU A 186 -6.49 -11.09 7.25
C GLU A 186 -5.53 -10.14 6.52
N ASN A 187 -5.37 -8.92 7.04
CA ASN A 187 -4.45 -7.91 6.52
C ASN A 187 -2.98 -8.36 6.55
N HIS A 188 -2.48 -8.84 7.69
CA HIS A 188 -1.08 -9.25 7.81
C HIS A 188 -0.74 -10.34 6.80
N ARG A 189 -1.64 -11.31 6.58
CA ARG A 189 -1.43 -12.36 5.58
C ARG A 189 -1.21 -11.77 4.19
N ILE A 190 -2.14 -10.96 3.69
CA ILE A 190 -2.02 -10.43 2.32
C ILE A 190 -0.88 -9.43 2.18
N ILE A 191 -0.60 -8.63 3.22
CA ILE A 191 0.54 -7.69 3.25
C ILE A 191 1.85 -8.46 3.17
N HIS A 192 2.08 -9.43 4.07
CA HIS A 192 3.30 -10.24 4.07
C HIS A 192 3.52 -10.96 2.74
N HIS A 193 2.48 -11.56 2.15
CA HIS A 193 2.59 -12.28 0.89
C HIS A 193 2.87 -11.33 -0.29
N THR A 194 2.22 -10.16 -0.32
CA THR A 194 2.45 -9.11 -1.32
C THR A 194 3.88 -8.58 -1.24
N LEU A 195 4.34 -8.25 -0.03
CA LEU A 195 5.69 -7.77 0.21
C LEU A 195 6.75 -8.79 -0.22
N GLU A 196 6.54 -10.08 0.11
CA GLU A 196 7.45 -11.17 -0.28
C GLU A 196 7.54 -11.30 -1.80
N HIS A 197 6.38 -11.28 -2.46
CA HIS A 197 6.30 -11.36 -3.91
C HIS A 197 7.04 -10.20 -4.58
N LEU A 198 6.72 -8.97 -4.20
CA LEU A 198 7.27 -7.76 -4.81
C LEU A 198 8.76 -7.58 -4.50
N ALA A 199 9.20 -7.86 -3.27
CA ALA A 199 10.62 -7.82 -2.91
C ALA A 199 11.43 -8.85 -3.69
N GLY A 200 10.92 -10.07 -3.82
CA GLY A 200 11.55 -11.12 -4.60
C GLY A 200 11.71 -10.74 -6.08
N ARG A 201 10.71 -10.05 -6.66
CA ARG A 201 10.77 -9.52 -8.02
C ARG A 201 11.70 -8.32 -8.18
N ALA A 202 11.76 -7.46 -7.17
CA ALA A 202 12.64 -6.30 -7.17
C ALA A 202 14.12 -6.71 -7.18
N LEU A 203 14.46 -7.78 -6.45
CA LEU A 203 15.84 -8.23 -6.23
C LEU A 203 16.01 -9.72 -6.59
N PRO A 204 15.74 -10.13 -7.85
CA PRO A 204 15.54 -11.54 -8.21
C PRO A 204 16.79 -12.41 -8.07
N GLY A 205 17.97 -11.81 -8.19
CA GLY A 205 19.26 -12.49 -8.02
C GLY A 205 19.87 -12.38 -6.62
N ALA A 206 19.28 -11.58 -5.73
CA ALA A 206 19.81 -11.38 -4.39
C ALA A 206 19.40 -12.53 -3.46
N THR A 207 20.21 -12.76 -2.42
CA THR A 207 19.93 -13.73 -1.36
C THR A 207 19.23 -13.04 -0.20
N PHE A 208 18.07 -13.56 0.20
CA PHE A 208 17.29 -13.07 1.33
C PHE A 208 17.85 -13.67 2.61
N ALA A 209 18.33 -12.82 3.51
CA ALA A 209 19.18 -13.20 4.63
C ALA A 209 18.50 -14.16 5.62
N VAL A 210 17.19 -14.03 5.81
CA VAL A 210 16.42 -14.86 6.76
C VAL A 210 16.31 -16.32 6.31
N THR A 211 16.14 -16.55 5.01
CA THR A 211 15.87 -17.89 4.45
C THR A 211 17.08 -18.49 3.75
N GLY A 212 18.03 -17.67 3.31
CA GLY A 212 19.12 -18.07 2.41
C GLY A 212 18.66 -18.29 0.96
N GLU A 213 17.39 -18.05 0.64
CA GLU A 213 16.82 -18.26 -0.69
C GLU A 213 17.01 -17.04 -1.61
N THR A 214 16.88 -17.25 -2.92
CA THR A 214 16.98 -16.17 -3.91
C THR A 214 15.69 -15.35 -4.00
N GLY A 215 15.76 -14.11 -4.48
CA GLY A 215 14.58 -13.29 -4.76
C GLY A 215 13.57 -13.96 -5.70
N ARG A 216 14.02 -14.73 -6.71
CA ARG A 216 13.09 -15.51 -7.56
C ARG A 216 12.28 -16.54 -6.77
N THR A 217 12.90 -17.17 -5.76
CA THR A 217 12.20 -18.10 -4.87
C THR A 217 11.15 -17.36 -4.05
N HIS A 218 11.51 -16.24 -3.43
CA HIS A 218 10.58 -15.38 -2.68
C HIS A 218 9.42 -14.88 -3.56
N ALA A 219 9.71 -14.44 -4.79
CA ALA A 219 8.70 -14.01 -5.74
C ALA A 219 7.66 -15.12 -6.01
N THR A 220 8.12 -16.35 -6.20
CA THR A 220 7.26 -17.51 -6.46
C THR A 220 6.45 -17.89 -5.22
N ARG A 221 7.10 -17.92 -4.05
CA ARG A 221 6.51 -18.30 -2.77
C ARG A 221 5.42 -17.33 -2.35
N GLY A 222 5.71 -16.02 -2.43
CA GLY A 222 4.74 -14.95 -2.17
C GLY A 222 3.54 -15.05 -3.11
N ARG A 223 3.76 -15.25 -4.42
CA ARG A 223 2.68 -15.43 -5.40
C ARG A 223 1.74 -16.58 -5.03
N GLN A 224 2.27 -17.75 -4.72
CA GLN A 224 1.46 -18.93 -4.36
C GLN A 224 0.57 -18.65 -3.15
N ARG A 225 1.09 -17.91 -2.16
CA ARG A 225 0.33 -17.54 -0.96
C ARG A 225 -0.73 -16.46 -1.23
N ILE A 226 -0.45 -15.51 -2.12
CA ILE A 226 -1.43 -14.54 -2.61
C ILE A 226 -2.59 -15.27 -3.30
N GLU A 227 -2.29 -16.15 -4.25
CA GLU A 227 -3.32 -16.92 -4.98
C GLU A 227 -4.19 -17.73 -4.01
N ALA A 228 -3.58 -18.41 -3.03
CA ALA A 228 -4.33 -19.15 -2.00
C ALA A 228 -5.19 -18.24 -1.11
N TRP A 229 -4.70 -17.05 -0.75
CA TRP A 229 -5.48 -16.08 0.03
C TRP A 229 -6.66 -15.54 -0.78
N LEU A 230 -6.47 -15.25 -2.08
CA LEU A 230 -7.53 -14.81 -2.98
C LEU A 230 -8.62 -15.89 -3.15
N ASP A 231 -8.22 -17.15 -3.33
CA ASP A 231 -9.16 -18.28 -3.39
C ASP A 231 -9.97 -18.42 -2.09
N GLU A 232 -9.33 -18.21 -0.94
CA GLU A 232 -10.01 -18.18 0.36
C GLU A 232 -11.05 -17.06 0.43
N LYS A 233 -10.67 -15.82 0.08
CA LYS A 233 -11.59 -14.66 0.10
C LYS A 233 -12.72 -14.80 -0.92
N ALA A 234 -12.44 -15.36 -2.10
CA ALA A 234 -13.46 -15.62 -3.11
C ALA A 234 -14.50 -16.64 -2.63
N ARG A 235 -14.08 -17.62 -1.82
CA ARG A 235 -14.97 -18.67 -1.32
C ARG A 235 -15.76 -18.24 -0.09
N TRP A 236 -15.15 -17.50 0.83
CA TRP A 236 -15.70 -17.26 2.17
C TRP A 236 -15.98 -15.79 2.47
N GLY A 237 -15.56 -14.87 1.60
CA GLY A 237 -15.60 -13.44 1.86
C GLY A 237 -14.46 -12.96 2.76
N PHE A 238 -14.43 -11.65 2.95
CA PHE A 238 -13.53 -10.98 3.88
C PHE A 238 -14.02 -11.14 5.32
N SER A 239 -13.08 -11.25 6.25
CA SER A 239 -13.32 -11.42 7.68
C SER A 239 -13.11 -10.13 8.48
N GLU A 240 -12.35 -9.17 7.95
CA GLU A 240 -12.07 -7.87 8.59
C GLU A 240 -13.03 -6.75 8.16
N TRP A 241 -14.08 -7.06 7.39
CA TRP A 241 -15.05 -6.09 6.82
C TRP A 241 -15.73 -5.14 7.83
N HIS A 242 -15.72 -5.46 9.12
CA HIS A 242 -16.26 -4.61 10.19
C HIS A 242 -15.20 -3.75 10.89
N SER A 243 -13.92 -3.91 10.55
CA SER A 243 -12.86 -3.05 11.05
C SER A 243 -12.78 -1.78 10.21
N ASP A 244 -12.87 -0.64 10.90
CA ASP A 244 -12.69 0.70 10.35
C ASP A 244 -11.25 0.96 9.89
N VAL A 245 -10.27 0.26 10.47
CA VAL A 245 -8.84 0.44 10.18
C VAL A 245 -8.21 -0.72 9.42
N TYR A 246 -8.57 -1.97 9.69
CA TYR A 246 -7.84 -3.13 9.14
C TYR A 246 -8.34 -3.61 7.77
N TYR A 247 -9.63 -3.44 7.48
CA TYR A 247 -10.14 -3.80 6.14
C TYR A 247 -9.43 -3.01 5.04
N GLN A 248 -8.99 -1.81 5.35
CA GLN A 248 -8.25 -0.99 4.42
C GLN A 248 -6.82 -1.50 4.16
N GLU A 249 -6.17 -2.06 5.16
CA GLU A 249 -4.81 -2.61 5.03
C GLU A 249 -4.80 -3.75 3.98
N ASP A 250 -5.89 -4.52 3.88
CA ASP A 250 -6.11 -5.46 2.76
C ASP A 250 -6.11 -4.73 1.40
N ILE A 251 -6.85 -3.63 1.31
CA ILE A 251 -6.99 -2.85 0.07
C ILE A 251 -5.66 -2.21 -0.32
N GLU A 252 -4.83 -1.77 0.61
CA GLU A 252 -3.50 -1.22 0.33
C GLU A 252 -2.60 -2.26 -0.32
N ALA A 253 -2.52 -3.46 0.27
CA ALA A 253 -1.76 -4.57 -0.30
C ALA A 253 -2.26 -4.96 -1.70
N LEU A 254 -3.58 -5.10 -1.86
CA LEU A 254 -4.19 -5.47 -3.13
C LEU A 254 -4.01 -4.39 -4.20
N THR A 255 -4.04 -3.11 -3.83
CA THR A 255 -3.83 -2.01 -4.79
C THR A 255 -2.38 -1.98 -5.25
N LEU A 256 -1.42 -2.11 -4.32
CA LEU A 256 0.00 -2.19 -4.65
C LEU A 256 0.30 -3.40 -5.55
N LEU A 257 -0.34 -4.55 -5.27
CA LEU A 257 -0.27 -5.72 -6.11
C LEU A 257 -0.86 -5.46 -7.50
N ALA A 258 -2.07 -4.89 -7.60
CA ALA A 258 -2.73 -4.65 -8.88
C ALA A 258 -1.92 -3.72 -9.81
N GLU A 259 -1.16 -2.78 -9.24
CA GLU A 259 -0.30 -1.88 -10.02
C GLU A 259 1.02 -2.51 -10.46
N HIS A 260 1.64 -3.32 -9.61
CA HIS A 260 3.02 -3.76 -9.81
C HIS A 260 3.18 -5.27 -10.06
N ALA A 261 2.09 -6.04 -9.97
CA ALA A 261 2.04 -7.42 -10.43
C ALA A 261 1.90 -7.48 -11.96
N GLU A 262 2.21 -8.65 -12.51
CA GLU A 262 2.10 -8.87 -13.96
C GLU A 262 0.65 -8.80 -14.44
N ARG A 263 0.47 -8.32 -15.68
CA ARG A 263 -0.79 -8.49 -16.40
C ARG A 263 -0.92 -9.97 -16.79
N GLY A 264 -1.85 -10.69 -16.17
CA GLY A 264 -2.08 -12.12 -16.44
C GLY A 264 -2.39 -12.99 -15.22
N ILE A 265 -2.62 -12.37 -14.05
CA ILE A 265 -3.35 -12.99 -12.93
C ILE A 265 -4.84 -12.92 -13.25
#